data_AF-T1D6F8-F1
#
_entry.id   AF-T1D6F8-F1
#
_cell.length_a   1.000
_cell.length_b   1.000
_cell.length_c   1.000
_cell.angle_alpha   90.00
_cell.angle_beta   90.00
_cell.angle_gamma   90.00
#
_symmetry.space_group_name_H-M   'P 1'
#
loop_
_entity.id
_entity.type
_entity.pdbx_description
1 polymer ?
#
loop_
_entity_poly.entity_id
_entity_poly.type
_entity_poly.pdbx_seq_one_letter_code
_entity_poly.pdbx_strand_id
1 'polypeptide(L)' 'EPMDFHAWFEAYVGGRWYTFDATQPTLKGGRVTVAYGRDAADVAIFNQFGPALYPKEMKVHVEMLDVEPK' A
#
# COMPACT_ATOMS: atom_id res chain seq x y z
N GLU A 1 -11.07 -12.17 -6.93
CA GLU A 1 -9.84 -12.10 -6.13
C GLU A 1 -10.11 -11.34 -4.83
N PRO A 2 -9.60 -11.81 -3.67
CA PRO A 2 -9.66 -11.05 -2.42
C PRO A 2 -8.85 -9.75 -2.54
N MET A 3 -9.10 -8.79 -1.65
CA MET A 3 -8.27 -7.59 -1.53
C MET A 3 -6.86 -7.97 -1.06
N ASP A 4 -5.87 -7.18 -1.49
CA ASP A 4 -4.45 -7.34 -1.14
C ASP A 4 -3.84 -5.97 -0.82
N PHE A 5 -2.66 -5.97 -0.21
CA PHE A 5 -1.82 -4.77 -0.15
C PHE A 5 -1.42 -4.36 -1.56
N HIS A 6 -1.44 -3.06 -1.81
CA HIS A 6 -1.04 -2.49 -3.09
C HIS A 6 0.08 -1.49 -2.89
N ALA A 7 1.09 -1.54 -3.75
CA ALA A 7 2.18 -0.60 -3.76
C ALA A 7 2.10 0.29 -5.00
N TRP A 8 2.41 1.56 -4.82
CA TRP A 8 2.56 2.56 -5.87
C TRP A 8 3.77 3.42 -5.54
N PHE A 9 4.14 4.34 -6.43
CA PHE A 9 5.21 5.30 -6.14
C PHE A 9 4.71 6.73 -6.30
N GLU A 10 5.46 7.65 -5.69
CA GLU A 10 5.22 9.08 -5.84
C GLU A 10 6.50 9.75 -6.34
N ALA A 11 6.36 10.76 -7.19
CA ALA A 11 7.48 11.56 -7.67
C ALA A 11 7.28 13.03 -7.30
N TYR A 12 8.36 13.66 -6.83
CA TYR A 12 8.37 15.09 -6.55
C TYR A 12 8.72 15.87 -7.82
N VAL A 13 7.75 16.60 -8.35
CA VAL A 13 7.88 17.35 -9.60
C VAL A 13 7.38 18.77 -9.37
N GLY A 14 8.19 19.78 -9.68
CA GLY A 14 7.73 21.18 -9.65
C GLY A 14 7.21 21.67 -8.30
N GLY A 15 7.77 21.18 -7.18
CA GLY A 15 7.38 21.64 -5.83
C GLY A 15 6.30 20.80 -5.15
N ARG A 16 5.86 19.67 -5.75
CA ARG A 16 4.77 18.84 -5.24
C ARG A 16 5.00 17.35 -5.50
N TRP A 17 4.49 16.51 -4.60
CA TRP A 17 4.37 15.06 -4.79
C TRP A 17 3.17 14.69 -5.68
N TYR A 18 3.41 13.82 -6.64
CA TYR A 18 2.39 13.25 -7.54
C TYR A 18 2.40 11.73 -7.43
N THR A 19 1.21 11.14 -7.35
CA THR A 19 0.99 9.70 -7.24
C THR A 19 0.95 9.03 -8.61
N PHE A 20 1.68 7.93 -8.77
CA PHE A 20 1.72 7.13 -9.99
C PHE A 20 1.50 5.66 -9.68
N ASP A 21 0.63 5.01 -10.45
CA ASP A 21 0.37 3.58 -10.35
C ASP A 21 0.39 2.97 -11.74
N ALA A 22 1.46 2.23 -12.06
CA ALA A 22 1.65 1.64 -13.37
C ALA A 22 0.75 0.43 -13.62
N THR A 23 0.08 -0.12 -12.61
CA THR A 23 -0.81 -1.28 -12.76
C THR A 23 -2.22 -0.88 -13.16
N GLN A 24 -2.57 0.41 -13.07
CA GLN A 24 -3.90 0.91 -13.35
C GLN A 24 -3.89 1.95 -14.48
N PRO A 25 -4.79 1.83 -15.48
CA PRO A 25 -4.87 2.81 -16.57
C PRO A 25 -5.43 4.16 -16.11
N THR A 26 -6.12 4.19 -14.96
CA THR A 26 -6.69 5.40 -14.37
C THR A 26 -6.52 5.36 -12.85
N LEU A 27 -6.30 6.52 -12.24
CA LEU A 27 -6.22 6.63 -10.78
C LEU A 27 -7.61 6.41 -10.17
N LYS A 28 -7.81 5.22 -9.59
CA LYS A 28 -8.94 4.96 -8.71
C LYS A 28 -8.56 5.45 -7.32
N GLY A 29 -9.34 6.37 -6.76
CA GLY A 29 -9.18 6.84 -5.37
C GLY A 29 -9.47 5.72 -4.36
N GLY A 30 -9.70 6.08 -3.10
CA GLY A 30 -10.03 5.11 -2.05
C GLY A 30 -8.83 4.29 -1.55
N ARG A 31 -7.61 4.82 -1.70
CA ARG A 31 -6.41 4.24 -1.11
C ARG A 31 -6.23 4.76 0.32
N VAL A 32 -5.86 3.86 1.23
CA VAL A 32 -5.43 4.19 2.58
C VAL A 32 -3.92 3.99 2.63
N THR A 33 -3.17 5.07 2.83
CA THR A 33 -1.71 4.98 2.91
C THR A 33 -1.29 4.33 4.22
N VAL A 34 -0.49 3.27 4.13
CA VAL A 34 0.08 2.58 5.30
C VAL A 34 1.47 3.12 5.64
N ALA A 35 2.33 3.34 4.64
CA ALA A 35 3.70 3.81 4.84
C ALA A 35 4.29 4.49 3.59
N TYR A 36 5.36 5.26 3.80
CA TYR A 36 6.22 5.82 2.75
C TYR A 36 7.68 5.43 3.03
N GLY A 37 8.42 5.10 1.97
CA GLY A 37 9.83 4.76 2.04
C GLY A 37 10.47 4.87 0.65
N ARG A 38 11.79 4.71 0.57
CA ARG A 38 12.51 4.81 -0.72
C ARG A 38 12.20 3.63 -1.63
N ASP A 39 12.04 2.45 -1.02
CA ASP A 39 11.69 1.19 -1.69
C ASP A 39 11.05 0.21 -0.68
N ALA A 40 10.84 -1.04 -1.11
CA ALA A 40 10.21 -2.08 -0.33
C ALA A 40 10.95 -2.47 0.96
N ALA A 41 12.25 -2.16 1.10
CA ALA A 41 12.99 -2.44 2.33
C ALA A 41 12.56 -1.52 3.48
N ASP A 42 12.21 -0.26 3.16
CA ASP A 42 11.75 0.73 4.15
C ASP A 42 10.27 0.50 4.54
N VAL A 43 9.48 -0.22 3.73
CA VAL A 43 8.01 -0.40 3.91
C VAL A 43 7.53 -1.85 3.79
N ALA A 44 8.35 -2.81 4.21
CA ALA A 44 7.98 -4.23 4.17
C ALA A 44 6.76 -4.52 5.05
N ILE A 45 5.81 -5.32 4.54
CA ILE A 45 4.65 -5.82 5.32
C ILE A 45 5.13 -6.73 6.46
N PHE A 46 6.18 -7.52 6.21
CA PHE A 46 6.75 -8.45 7.18
C PHE A 46 8.26 -8.58 6.96
N ASN A 47 9.02 -8.51 8.05
CA ASN A 47 10.46 -8.81 8.07
C ASN A 47 10.71 -10.08 8.88
N GLN A 48 11.40 -11.07 8.31
CA GLN A 48 11.72 -12.33 8.98
C GLN A 48 13.18 -12.36 9.44
N PHE A 49 13.38 -12.66 10.72
CA PHE A 49 14.70 -12.93 11.29
C PHE A 49 14.71 -14.33 11.89
N GLY A 50 15.70 -15.16 11.54
CA GLY A 50 15.79 -16.55 11.99
C GLY A 50 15.22 -17.58 10.99
N PRO A 51 14.86 -18.79 11.44
CA PRO A 51 14.41 -19.89 10.58
C PRO A 51 13.23 -19.52 9.66
N ALA A 52 13.12 -20.21 8.53
CA ALA A 52 12.06 -19.99 7.55
C ALA A 52 10.66 -20.18 8.17
N LEU A 53 9.80 -19.17 8.00
CA LEU A 53 8.38 -19.24 8.29
C LEU A 53 7.59 -19.23 6.98
N TYR A 54 6.57 -20.06 6.89
CA TYR A 54 5.67 -20.10 5.75
C TYR A 54 4.35 -19.42 6.13
N PRO A 55 4.01 -18.27 5.52
CA PRO A 55 2.73 -17.62 5.77
C PRO A 55 1.58 -18.58 5.43
N LYS A 56 0.64 -18.74 6.36
CA LYS A 56 -0.53 -19.60 6.14
C LYS A 56 -1.71 -18.84 5.54
N GLU A 57 -1.83 -17.56 5.87
CA GLU A 57 -2.97 -16.74 5.47
C GLU A 57 -2.57 -15.26 5.48
N MET A 58 -3.09 -14.51 4.51
CA MET A 58 -3.08 -13.04 4.49
C MET A 58 -4.50 -12.58 4.12
N LYS A 59 -5.11 -11.77 4.99
CA LYS A 59 -6.45 -11.21 4.78
C LYS A 59 -6.35 -9.69 4.84
N VAL A 60 -6.71 -9.03 3.74
CA VAL A 60 -6.73 -7.57 3.63
C VAL A 60 -8.16 -7.15 3.32
N HIS A 61 -8.66 -6.14 4.03
CA HIS A 61 -9.97 -5.56 3.78
C HIS A 61 -9.93 -4.05 3.97
N VAL A 62 -10.59 -3.32 3.08
CA VAL A 62 -10.83 -1.88 3.19
C VAL A 62 -12.33 -1.66 2.99
N GLU A 63 -12.94 -0.93 3.92
CA GLU A 63 -14.35 -0.59 3.89
C GLU A 63 -14.49 0.93 3.84
N MET A 64 -15.37 1.41 2.97
CA MET A 64 -15.73 2.83 2.96
C MET A 64 -16.69 3.07 4.11
N LEU A 65 -16.37 4.05 4.96
CA LEU A 65 -17.24 4.44 6.06
C LEU A 65 -18.28 5.45 5.55
N ASP A 66 -19.53 5.25 5.94
CA ASP A 66 -20.62 6.19 5.64
C ASP A 66 -20.48 7.51 6.39
N VAL A 67 -19.72 7.50 7.50
CA VAL A 67 -19.51 8.65 8.39
C VAL A 67 -18.05 8.70 8.82
N GLU A 68 -17.50 9.91 8.89
CA GLU A 68 -16.13 10.13 9.36
C GLU A 68 -15.98 9.71 10.84
N PRO A 69 -14.96 8.90 11.19
CA PRO A 69 -14.72 8.51 12.57
C PRO A 69 -14.27 9.72 13.41
N LYS A 70 -14.76 9.79 14.66
CA LYS A 70 -14.41 10.84 15.64
C LYS A 70 -13.08 10.57 16.32
#